data_AF-A0A8K0KPS6-F1
#
_entry.id   AF-A0A8K0KPS6-F1
#
_cell.length_a   1.000
_cell.length_b   1.000
_cell.length_c   1.000
_cell.angle_alpha   90.00
_cell.angle_beta   90.00
_cell.angle_gamma   90.00
#
_symmetry.space_group_name_H-M   'P 1'
#
loop_
_entity.id
_entity.type
_entity.pdbx_description
1 polymer ?
#
loop_
_entity_poly.entity_id
_entity_poly.type
_entity_poly.pdbx_seq_one_letter_code
_entity_poly.pdbx_strand_id
1 'polypeptide(L)'
;MSPLKSLFSLCKAHFYMYTPFFFTDLSNIFESFLPQLLTYPNPIDPLNGDAAAMFLHKPEEYKKKVQEYVKKYATEEALRNQEEQGVLSSDSESSMSDFSEDEAQDMEL
;
A
#
# COMPACT_ATOMS: atom_id res chain seq x y z
N MET A 1 33.76 32.24 -5.68
CA MET A 1 33.42 30.79 -5.73
C MET A 1 32.22 30.59 -4.83
N SER A 2 31.05 30.33 -5.40
CA SER A 2 29.75 30.72 -4.84
C SER A 2 29.23 29.80 -3.71
N PRO A 3 28.79 30.35 -2.56
CA PRO A 3 28.22 29.60 -1.42
C PRO A 3 26.97 28.79 -1.80
N LEU A 4 26.32 29.16 -2.91
CA LEU A 4 25.21 28.43 -3.52
C LEU A 4 25.58 27.00 -3.93
N LYS A 5 26.83 26.73 -4.31
CA LYS A 5 27.26 25.35 -4.67
C LYS A 5 27.35 24.45 -3.43
N SER A 6 27.75 25.02 -2.29
CA SER A 6 27.79 24.31 -1.00
C SER A 6 26.37 24.02 -0.50
N LEU A 7 25.46 25.00 -0.60
CA LEU A 7 24.07 24.83 -0.21
C LEU A 7 23.33 23.81 -1.10
N PHE A 8 23.58 23.82 -2.41
CA PHE A 8 23.03 22.82 -3.32
C PHE A 8 23.60 21.43 -3.02
N SER A 9 24.89 21.33 -2.70
CA SER A 9 25.53 20.06 -2.29
C SER A 9 24.96 19.54 -0.97
N LEU A 10 24.72 20.42 0.01
CA LEU A 10 24.14 20.05 1.30
C LEU A 10 22.67 19.62 1.17
N CYS A 11 21.89 20.34 0.35
CA CYS A 11 20.49 19.99 0.09
C CYS A 11 20.36 18.71 -0.72
N LYS A 12 21.29 18.47 -1.67
CA LYS A 12 21.38 17.22 -2.43
C LYS A 12 21.86 16.07 -1.56
N ALA A 13 22.80 16.29 -0.65
CA ALA A 13 23.21 15.30 0.34
C ALA A 13 22.06 14.96 1.31
N HIS A 14 21.29 15.95 1.77
CA HIS A 14 20.14 15.71 2.65
C HIS A 14 19.02 14.93 1.94
N PHE A 15 18.76 15.25 0.67
CA PHE A 15 17.80 14.51 -0.16
C PHE A 15 18.29 13.08 -0.49
N TYR A 16 19.57 12.90 -0.80
CA TYR A 16 20.18 11.58 -1.07
C TYR A 16 20.50 10.77 0.19
N MET A 17 20.41 11.32 1.40
CA MET A 17 20.53 10.56 2.65
C MET A 17 19.16 10.05 3.12
N TYR A 18 18.09 10.80 2.83
CA TYR A 18 16.71 10.42 3.19
C TYR A 18 16.01 9.51 2.17
N THR A 19 16.36 9.58 0.89
CA THR A 19 15.70 8.79 -0.16
C THR A 19 16.15 7.33 -0.27
N PRO A 20 17.41 6.93 0.02
CA PRO A 20 17.80 5.51 -0.01
C PRO A 20 17.46 4.75 1.26
N PHE A 21 17.34 5.41 2.42
CA PHE A 21 17.05 4.73 3.69
C PHE A 21 15.56 4.38 3.86
N PHE A 22 14.66 5.12 3.21
CA PHE A 22 13.21 4.88 3.30
C PHE A 22 12.72 3.72 2.42
N PHE A 23 13.48 3.33 1.38
CA PHE A 23 13.03 2.43 0.32
C PHE A 23 13.78 1.09 0.22
N THR A 24 14.75 0.83 1.10
CA THR A 24 15.46 -0.47 1.17
C THR A 24 14.85 -1.44 2.20
N ASP A 25 13.56 -1.30 2.51
CA ASP A 25 13.06 -1.70 3.83
C ASP A 25 11.62 -2.24 3.74
N LEU A 26 11.41 -3.34 3.01
CA LEU A 26 10.12 -4.05 3.02
C LEU A 26 9.67 -4.41 4.45
N SER A 27 10.63 -4.58 5.36
CA SER A 27 10.39 -4.76 6.80
C SER A 27 9.68 -3.56 7.43
N ASN A 28 10.02 -2.34 7.02
CA ASN A 28 9.43 -1.10 7.52
C ASN A 28 7.93 -0.99 7.23
N ILE A 29 7.46 -1.66 6.17
CA ILE A 29 6.03 -1.73 5.83
C ILE A 29 5.24 -2.38 6.98
N PHE A 30 5.76 -3.47 7.52
CA PHE A 30 5.12 -4.21 8.60
C PHE A 30 5.38 -3.60 9.98
N GLU A 31 6.57 -3.02 10.19
CA GLU A 31 6.97 -2.49 11.50
C GLU A 31 6.45 -1.08 11.78
N SER A 32 6.29 -0.24 10.76
CA SER A 32 6.00 1.18 10.92
C SER A 32 4.75 1.61 10.14
N PHE A 33 4.70 1.31 8.85
CA PHE A 33 3.66 1.83 7.96
C PHE A 33 2.27 1.28 8.28
N LEU A 34 2.11 -0.06 8.34
CA LEU A 34 0.82 -0.69 8.61
C LEU A 34 0.27 -0.38 10.01
N PRO A 35 1.06 -0.45 11.10
CA PRO A 35 0.57 -0.06 12.42
C PRO A 35 0.10 1.39 12.47
N GLN A 36 0.83 2.31 11.84
CA GLN A 36 0.46 3.73 11.79
C GLN A 36 -0.82 3.95 10.99
N LEU A 37 -0.95 3.34 9.82
CA LEU A 37 -2.11 3.48 8.95
C LEU A 37 -3.39 2.91 9.60
N LEU A 38 -3.29 1.78 10.28
CA LEU A 38 -4.43 1.16 10.97
C LEU A 38 -4.86 1.96 12.21
N THR A 39 -3.94 2.68 12.83
CA THR A 39 -4.24 3.54 13.99
C THR A 39 -4.87 4.86 13.55
N TYR A 40 -4.41 5.41 12.43
CA TYR A 40 -4.88 6.69 11.88
C TYR A 40 -5.22 6.52 10.40
N PRO A 41 -6.46 6.10 10.07
CA PRO A 41 -6.87 5.95 8.68
C PRO A 41 -6.85 7.30 7.98
N ASN A 42 -6.40 7.33 6.72
CA ASN A 42 -6.34 8.56 5.94
C ASN A 42 -7.76 9.05 5.59
N PRO A 43 -8.19 10.23 6.08
CA PRO A 43 -9.54 10.75 5.84
C PRO A 43 -9.68 11.48 4.50
N ILE A 44 -8.57 11.76 3.81
CA ILE A 44 -8.56 12.60 2.59
C ILE A 44 -8.93 11.79 1.34
N ASP A 45 -8.70 10.47 1.35
CA ASP A 45 -9.07 9.59 0.24
C ASP A 45 -9.47 8.19 0.74
N PRO A 46 -10.72 8.03 1.20
CA PRO A 46 -11.19 6.76 1.72
C PRO A 46 -11.50 5.77 0.59
N LEU A 47 -10.59 4.81 0.36
CA LEU A 47 -10.84 3.67 -0.54
C LEU A 47 -12.07 2.86 -0.13
N ASN A 48 -12.41 2.85 1.16
CA ASN A 48 -13.65 2.28 1.67
C ASN A 48 -14.49 3.38 2.33
N GLY A 49 -15.41 3.95 1.54
CA GLY A 49 -16.31 5.03 1.99
C GLY A 49 -17.18 4.65 3.19
N ASP A 50 -17.68 3.40 3.23
CA ASP A 50 -18.52 2.91 4.34
C ASP A 50 -17.74 2.85 5.66
N ALA A 51 -16.49 2.34 5.60
CA ALA A 51 -15.61 2.28 6.75
C ALA A 51 -15.24 3.69 7.25
N ALA A 52 -14.93 4.61 6.34
CA ALA A 52 -14.59 5.99 6.67
C ALA A 52 -15.77 6.75 7.29
N ALA A 53 -16.98 6.59 6.74
CA ALA A 53 -18.18 7.19 7.30
C ALA A 53 -18.50 6.65 8.70
N MET A 54 -18.36 5.34 8.92
CA MET A 54 -18.50 4.74 10.27
C MET A 54 -17.43 5.24 11.23
N PHE A 55 -16.18 5.38 10.79
CA PHE A 55 -15.10 5.91 11.61
C PHE A 55 -15.36 7.36 12.06
N LEU A 56 -15.86 8.22 11.15
CA LEU A 56 -16.13 9.64 11.42
C LEU A 56 -17.38 9.85 12.28
N HIS A 57 -18.48 9.14 12.00
CA HIS A 57 -19.77 9.38 12.65
C HIS A 57 -20.04 8.45 13.84
N LYS A 58 -19.43 7.26 13.87
CA LYS A 58 -19.77 6.18 14.81
C LYS A 58 -18.55 5.32 15.20
N PRO A 59 -17.58 5.89 15.93
CA PRO A 59 -16.33 5.22 16.24
C PRO A 59 -16.50 3.90 17.03
N GLU A 60 -17.52 3.79 17.88
CA GLU A 60 -17.79 2.58 18.66
C GLU A 60 -18.35 1.43 17.79
N GLU A 61 -19.24 1.72 16.84
CA GLU A 61 -19.72 0.73 15.86
C GLU A 61 -18.59 0.29 14.94
N TYR A 62 -17.73 1.22 14.52
CA TYR A 62 -16.55 0.91 13.70
C TYR A 62 -15.61 -0.08 14.42
N LYS A 63 -15.25 0.19 15.69
CA LYS A 63 -14.40 -0.73 16.48
C LYS A 63 -15.02 -2.13 16.59
N LYS A 64 -16.32 -2.22 16.85
CA LYS A 64 -17.02 -3.50 16.95
C LYS A 64 -16.99 -4.27 15.63
N LYS A 65 -17.28 -3.59 14.52
CA LYS A 65 -17.26 -4.19 13.18
C LYS A 65 -15.84 -4.66 12.80
N VAL A 66 -14.81 -3.89 13.12
CA VAL A 66 -13.41 -4.28 12.91
C VAL A 66 -13.10 -5.57 13.69
N GLN A 67 -13.47 -5.65 14.97
CA GLN A 67 -13.24 -6.86 15.78
C GLN A 67 -13.96 -8.10 15.24
N GLU A 68 -15.20 -7.95 14.77
CA GLU A 68 -15.96 -9.04 14.14
C GLU A 68 -15.29 -9.52 12.85
N TYR A 69 -14.82 -8.60 12.02
CA TYR A 69 -14.12 -8.93 10.77
C TYR A 69 -12.76 -9.57 11.03
N VAL A 70 -12.00 -9.10 12.03
CA VAL A 70 -10.74 -9.73 12.44
C VAL A 70 -10.99 -11.18 12.86
N LYS A 71 -12.02 -11.45 13.67
CA LYS A 71 -12.36 -12.82 14.07
C LYS A 71 -12.75 -13.71 12.88
N LYS A 72 -13.52 -13.16 11.95
CA LYS A 72 -14.06 -13.91 10.81
C LYS A 72 -13.03 -14.18 9.71
N TYR A 73 -12.08 -13.27 9.49
CA TYR A 73 -11.19 -13.30 8.33
C TYR A 73 -9.69 -13.30 8.66
N ALA A 74 -9.30 -12.86 9.86
CA ALA A 74 -7.89 -12.70 10.25
C ALA A 74 -7.49 -13.57 11.45
N THR A 75 -8.23 -14.66 11.71
CA THR A 75 -7.83 -15.70 12.67
C THR A 75 -7.10 -16.83 11.96
N GLU A 76 -6.20 -17.51 12.67
CA GLU A 76 -5.44 -18.64 12.13
C GLU A 76 -6.37 -19.75 11.59
N GLU A 77 -7.48 -19.99 12.29
CA GLU A 77 -8.52 -20.94 11.86
C GLU A 77 -9.22 -20.49 10.57
N ALA A 78 -9.50 -19.18 10.41
CA ALA A 78 -10.10 -18.66 9.18
C ALA A 78 -9.16 -18.77 7.98
N LEU A 79 -7.86 -18.56 8.18
CA LEU A 79 -6.85 -18.70 7.13
C LEU A 79 -6.74 -20.16 6.66
N ARG A 80 -6.66 -21.12 7.61
CA ARG A 80 -6.66 -22.56 7.30
C ARG A 80 -7.91 -22.98 6.55
N ASN A 81 -9.08 -22.51 6.96
CA ASN A 81 -10.35 -22.80 6.29
C ASN A 81 -10.41 -22.21 4.86
N GLN A 82 -9.75 -21.08 4.58
CA GLN A 82 -9.67 -20.50 3.23
C GLN A 82 -8.73 -21.29 2.30
N GLU A 83 -7.64 -21.81 2.85
CA GLU A 83 -6.72 -22.72 2.13
C GLU A 83 -7.40 -24.04 1.80
N GLU A 84 -8.16 -24.60 2.75
CA GLU A 84 -8.96 -25.83 2.55
C GLU A 84 -10.11 -25.64 1.55
N GLN A 85 -10.65 -24.42 1.43
CA GLN A 85 -11.70 -24.07 0.45
C GLN A 85 -11.16 -23.78 -0.97
N GLY A 86 -9.85 -23.94 -1.22
CA GLY A 86 -9.30 -24.01 -2.58
C GLY A 86 -9.20 -22.69 -3.34
N VAL A 87 -9.27 -21.54 -2.68
CA VAL A 87 -9.17 -20.21 -3.34
C VAL A 87 -7.70 -19.82 -3.66
N LEU A 88 -6.72 -20.53 -3.09
CA LEU A 88 -5.28 -20.30 -3.29
C LEU A 88 -4.60 -21.37 -4.17
N SER A 89 -5.37 -22.15 -4.94
CA SER A 89 -4.83 -23.02 -5.99
C SER A 89 -5.11 -22.44 -7.37
N SER A 90 -4.25 -21.52 -7.81
CA SER A 90 -3.95 -21.34 -9.24
C SER A 90 -2.62 -20.62 -9.36
N ASP A 91 -1.55 -21.37 -9.14
CA ASP A 91 -0.27 -21.16 -9.80
C ASP A 91 -0.52 -21.35 -11.32
N SER A 92 -1.07 -20.30 -11.95
CA SER A 92 -1.28 -20.20 -13.39
C SER A 92 -0.71 -18.88 -13.84
N GLU A 93 0.58 -18.93 -14.15
CA GLU A 93 1.34 -18.02 -15.00
C GLU A 93 0.46 -17.19 -15.95
N SER A 94 0.16 -15.94 -15.57
CA SER A 94 -0.36 -14.95 -16.51
C SER A 94 0.79 -14.46 -17.39
N SER A 95 0.95 -15.13 -18.53
CA SER A 95 1.81 -14.72 -19.64
C SER A 95 1.30 -13.40 -20.24
N MET A 96 1.72 -12.27 -19.67
CA MET A 96 1.52 -10.94 -20.28
C MET A 96 2.65 -10.65 -21.26
N SER A 97 2.58 -11.26 -22.45
CA SER A 97 3.38 -10.84 -23.60
C SER A 97 2.60 -11.10 -24.89
N ASP A 98 1.62 -10.25 -25.18
CA ASP A 98 1.19 -10.01 -26.56
C ASP A 98 0.62 -8.60 -26.68
N PHE A 99 1.48 -7.59 -26.44
CA PHE A 99 1.25 -6.29 -27.06
C PHE A 99 1.94 -6.35 -28.42
N SER A 100 1.14 -6.58 -29.46
CA SER A 100 1.57 -6.47 -30.85
C SER A 100 2.05 -5.04 -31.12
N GLU A 101 3.30 -4.92 -31.54
CA GLU A 101 4.03 -3.68 -31.87
C GLU A 101 3.56 -3.04 -33.19
N ASP A 102 2.24 -2.82 -33.35
CA ASP A 102 1.64 -2.30 -34.60
C ASP A 102 0.90 -0.95 -34.47
N GLU A 103 0.82 -0.36 -33.26
CA GLU A 103 0.16 0.96 -33.06
C GLU A 103 1.13 2.15 -32.90
N ALA A 104 2.44 1.96 -33.10
CA ALA A 104 3.41 3.06 -33.00
C ALA A 104 3.59 3.88 -34.29
N GLN A 105 2.81 3.63 -35.35
CA GLN A 105 3.04 4.25 -36.66
C GLN A 105 2.12 5.42 -37.04
N ASP A 106 1.12 5.81 -36.24
CA ASP A 106 0.14 6.83 -36.66
C ASP A 106 0.02 8.06 -35.75
N MET A 107 1.09 8.42 -35.06
CA MET A 107 1.20 9.76 -34.43
C MET A 107 2.39 10.54 -34.98
N GLU A 108 2.38 10.77 -36.29
CA GLU A 108 3.08 11.90 -36.92
C GLU A 108 2.05 12.75 -37.65
N LEU A 109 1.50 13.78 -37.00
CA LEU A 109 0.99 15.02 -37.60
C LEU A 109 0.77 16.10 -36.52
#